data_AF-D5LNQ6-F1
#
_entry.id   AF-D5LNQ6-F1
#
_cell.length_a   1.000
_cell.length_b   1.000
_cell.length_c   1.000
_cell.angle_alpha   90.00
_cell.angle_beta   90.00
_cell.angle_gamma   90.00
#
_symmetry.space_group_name_H-M   'P 1'
#
loop_
_entity.id
_entity.type
_entity.pdbx_description
1 polymer ?
#
loop_
_entity_poly.entity_id
_entity_poly.type
_entity_poly.pdbx_seq_one_letter_code
_entity_poly.pdbx_strand_id
1 'polypeptide(L)'
;GKNGLLLARELREQANVALMFLTGRDNEVDKILGLEIGADDYITKPFNPRELTIRARNLLSRTMNLGTVSEERRSVESYKFNGWELDINSRSLIGPDGEQYKLPRSEFRAMLHFCENPGKIQSRAELLKKMTGRELKPHDRTVDV
;
A
#
# COMPACT_ATOMS: atom_id res chain seq x y z
N GLY A 1 26.07 -15.57 1.22
CA GLY A 1 24.71 -15.54 1.81
C GLY A 1 23.94 -16.77 1.35
N LYS A 2 22.94 -17.21 2.11
CA LYS A 2 22.09 -18.38 1.78
C LYS A 2 21.33 -18.13 0.46
N ASN A 3 21.18 -19.16 -0.38
CA ASN A 3 20.44 -19.06 -1.65
C ASN A 3 18.94 -18.79 -1.37
N GLY A 4 18.37 -17.78 -2.03
CA GLY A 4 16.97 -17.38 -1.84
C GLY A 4 15.95 -18.49 -2.13
N LEU A 5 16.25 -19.40 -3.06
CA LEU A 5 15.40 -20.56 -3.37
C LEU A 5 15.38 -21.58 -2.21
N LEU A 6 16.53 -21.83 -1.59
CA LEU A 6 16.62 -22.73 -0.43
C LEU A 6 15.89 -22.13 0.78
N LEU A 7 16.03 -20.81 0.99
CA LEU A 7 15.31 -20.11 2.04
C LEU A 7 13.79 -20.16 1.84
N ALA A 8 13.32 -19.96 0.61
CA ALA A 8 11.89 -20.01 0.31
C ALA A 8 11.29 -21.40 0.59
N ARG A 9 12.01 -22.47 0.22
CA ARG A 9 11.61 -23.85 0.53
C ARG A 9 11.47 -24.07 2.04
N GLU A 10 12.47 -23.68 2.82
CA GLU A 10 12.43 -23.81 4.28
C GLU A 10 11.27 -23.01 4.91
N LEU A 11 11.02 -21.80 4.43
CA LEU A 11 9.91 -20.97 4.90
C LEU A 11 8.57 -21.62 4.60
N ARG A 12 8.40 -22.24 3.42
CA ARG A 12 7.16 -22.92 3.03
C ARG A 12 6.91 -24.20 3.83
N GLU A 13 7.97 -24.92 4.20
CA GLU A 13 7.89 -26.09 5.08
C GLU A 13 7.50 -25.72 6.53
N GLN A 14 7.87 -24.52 6.99
CA GLN A 14 7.62 -24.05 8.37
C GLN A 14 6.31 -23.28 8.54
N ALA A 15 5.87 -22.53 7.52
CA ALA A 15 4.72 -21.65 7.64
C ALA A 15 4.00 -21.43 6.29
N ASN A 16 2.69 -21.25 6.35
CA ASN A 16 1.89 -20.84 5.19
C ASN A 16 1.98 -19.33 4.96
N VAL A 17 3.16 -18.86 4.55
CA VAL A 17 3.44 -17.44 4.26
C VAL A 17 3.37 -17.16 2.77
N ALA A 18 2.88 -15.97 2.44
CA ALA A 18 2.93 -15.41 1.09
C ALA A 18 4.38 -15.19 0.63
N LEU A 19 4.78 -15.81 -0.48
CA LEU A 19 6.13 -15.72 -1.04
C LEU A 19 6.13 -15.07 -2.42
N MET A 20 6.91 -14.01 -2.59
CA MET A 20 7.15 -13.37 -3.87
C MET A 20 8.65 -13.24 -4.14
N PHE A 21 9.08 -13.63 -5.34
CA PHE A 21 10.47 -13.51 -5.77
C PHE A 21 10.70 -12.22 -6.57
N LEU A 22 11.76 -11.48 -6.22
CA LEU A 22 12.26 -10.34 -6.98
C LEU A 22 13.68 -10.65 -7.46
N THR A 23 13.89 -10.76 -8.76
CA THR A 23 15.18 -11.22 -9.30
C THR A 23 15.59 -10.46 -10.56
N GLY A 24 16.89 -10.24 -10.72
CA GLY A 24 17.46 -9.69 -11.95
C GLY A 24 17.88 -10.75 -12.96
N ARG A 25 17.60 -12.03 -12.69
CA ARG A 25 17.85 -13.13 -13.63
C ARG A 25 16.59 -13.34 -14.45
N ASP A 26 16.70 -13.04 -15.73
CA ASP A 26 15.71 -13.10 -16.80
C ASP A 26 15.56 -14.52 -17.39
N ASN A 27 16.16 -15.52 -16.76
CA ASN A 27 16.04 -16.92 -17.13
C ASN A 27 14.65 -17.47 -16.77
N GLU A 28 13.87 -17.91 -17.77
CA GLU A 28 12.58 -18.59 -17.59
C GLU A 28 12.66 -19.80 -16.65
N VAL A 29 13.81 -20.49 -16.63
CA VAL A 29 14.05 -21.65 -15.75
C VAL A 29 14.01 -21.24 -14.28
N ASP A 30 14.57 -20.08 -13.91
CA ASP A 30 14.57 -19.59 -12.52
C ASP A 30 13.15 -19.21 -12.07
N LYS A 31 12.32 -18.72 -13.00
CA LYS A 31 10.92 -18.40 -12.75
C LYS A 31 10.08 -19.65 -12.52
N ILE A 32 10.26 -20.66 -13.38
CA ILE A 32 9.59 -21.96 -13.26
C ILE A 32 9.99 -22.63 -11.93
N LEU A 33 11.28 -22.67 -11.64
CA LEU A 33 11.80 -23.28 -10.41
C LEU A 33 11.30 -22.54 -9.15
N GLY A 34 11.22 -21.20 -9.19
CA GLY A 34 10.64 -20.42 -8.09
C GLY A 34 9.17 -20.78 -7.83
N LEU A 35 8.37 -20.95 -8.89
CA LEU A 35 6.97 -21.36 -8.78
C LEU A 35 6.83 -22.81 -8.26
N GLU A 36 7.67 -23.74 -8.73
CA GLU A 36 7.67 -25.13 -8.25
C GLU A 36 8.04 -25.25 -6.76
N ILE A 37 8.92 -24.39 -6.27
CA ILE A 37 9.31 -24.32 -4.85
C ILE A 37 8.19 -23.70 -3.98
N GLY A 38 7.12 -23.21 -4.60
CA GLY A 38 5.94 -22.68 -3.91
C GLY A 38 5.93 -21.16 -3.76
N ALA A 39 6.59 -20.43 -4.67
CA ALA A 39 6.34 -19.01 -4.83
C ALA A 39 4.88 -18.78 -5.22
N ASP A 40 4.25 -17.77 -4.62
CA ASP A 40 2.90 -17.34 -4.98
C ASP A 40 2.90 -16.24 -6.07
N ASP A 41 4.05 -15.58 -6.30
CA ASP A 41 4.25 -14.59 -7.37
C ASP A 41 5.75 -14.39 -7.68
N TYR A 42 6.06 -13.79 -8.84
CA TYR A 42 7.42 -13.57 -9.32
C TYR A 42 7.50 -12.30 -10.17
N ILE A 43 8.52 -11.48 -9.94
CA ILE A 43 8.77 -10.24 -10.69
C ILE A 43 10.26 -10.10 -11.06
N THR A 44 10.53 -9.77 -12.32
CA THR A 44 11.88 -9.56 -12.85
C THR A 44 12.31 -8.10 -12.68
N LYS A 45 13.60 -7.87 -12.46
CA LYS A 45 14.21 -6.54 -12.48
C LYS A 45 14.70 -6.22 -13.91
N PRO A 46 14.59 -4.96 -14.37
CA PRO A 46 13.94 -3.84 -13.69
C PRO A 46 12.41 -3.96 -13.75
N PHE A 47 11.72 -3.60 -12.66
CA PHE A 47 10.26 -3.59 -12.60
C PHE A 47 9.71 -2.19 -12.33
N ASN A 48 8.45 -1.97 -12.70
CA ASN A 48 7.71 -0.78 -12.31
C ASN A 48 7.28 -0.90 -10.83
N PRO A 49 7.56 0.10 -9.96
CA PRO A 49 7.09 0.09 -8.58
C PRO A 49 5.56 -0.08 -8.43
N ARG A 50 4.77 0.38 -9.40
CA ARG A 50 3.31 0.16 -9.43
C ARG A 50 2.98 -1.31 -9.60
N GLU A 51 3.70 -2.03 -10.46
CA GLU A 51 3.50 -3.46 -10.67
C GLU A 51 3.77 -4.27 -9.39
N LEU A 52 4.89 -3.99 -8.72
CA LEU A 52 5.23 -4.63 -7.45
C LEU A 52 4.12 -4.39 -6.40
N THR A 53 3.62 -3.17 -6.31
CA THR A 53 2.58 -2.79 -5.34
C THR A 53 1.27 -3.55 -5.61
N ILE A 54 0.86 -3.66 -6.87
CA ILE A 54 -0.35 -4.38 -7.28
C ILE A 54 -0.21 -5.87 -6.99
N ARG A 55 0.90 -6.48 -7.40
CA ARG A 55 1.19 -7.90 -7.16
C ARG A 55 1.22 -8.24 -5.66
N ALA A 56 1.89 -7.43 -4.85
CA ALA A 56 1.97 -7.64 -3.41
C ALA A 56 0.59 -7.55 -2.74
N ARG A 57 -0.23 -6.57 -3.13
CA ARG A 57 -1.61 -6.44 -2.63
C ARG A 57 -2.46 -7.67 -2.99
N ASN A 58 -2.38 -8.12 -4.23
CA ASN A 58 -3.13 -9.29 -4.70
C ASN A 58 -2.71 -10.56 -3.95
N LEU A 59 -1.41 -10.72 -3.69
CA LEU A 59 -0.88 -11.85 -2.94
C LEU A 59 -1.39 -11.86 -1.49
N LEU A 60 -1.27 -10.73 -0.77
CA LEU A 60 -1.75 -10.61 0.61
C LEU A 60 -3.27 -10.83 0.72
N SER A 61 -4.04 -10.34 -0.25
CA SER A 61 -5.50 -10.54 -0.30
C SER A 61 -5.87 -12.03 -0.34
N ARG A 62 -5.18 -12.81 -1.19
CA ARG A 62 -5.40 -14.26 -1.31
C ARG A 62 -5.00 -15.03 -0.06
N THR A 63 -3.87 -14.69 0.57
CA THR A 63 -3.34 -15.46 1.71
C THR A 63 -4.07 -15.18 3.02
N MET A 64 -4.63 -13.97 3.22
CA MET A 64 -5.28 -13.61 4.47
C MET A 64 -6.75 -14.06 4.59
N ASN A 65 -7.29 -14.85 3.66
CA ASN A 65 -8.72 -15.20 3.62
C ASN A 65 -9.60 -13.95 3.81
N LEU A 66 -9.19 -12.82 3.20
CA LEU A 66 -10.05 -11.66 3.01
C LEU A 66 -11.07 -12.06 1.95
N GLY A 67 -12.04 -12.89 2.35
CA GLY A 67 -13.13 -13.35 1.52
C GLY A 67 -13.73 -12.15 0.79
N THR A 68 -13.82 -12.25 -0.54
CA THR A 68 -14.61 -11.37 -1.38
C THR A 68 -14.48 -9.87 -1.06
N VAL A 69 -13.26 -9.34 -1.07
CA VAL A 69 -13.04 -7.91 -1.37
C VAL A 69 -12.33 -7.79 -2.73
N SER A 70 -12.71 -8.65 -3.66
CA SER A 70 -12.41 -8.49 -5.09
C SER A 70 -13.64 -7.85 -5.73
N GLU A 71 -13.59 -6.54 -5.97
CA GLU A 71 -13.88 -5.91 -7.29
C GLU A 71 -14.07 -4.37 -7.28
N GLU A 72 -14.11 -3.66 -6.15
CA GLU A 72 -14.46 -2.21 -6.19
C GLU A 72 -13.48 -1.20 -5.61
N ARG A 73 -12.37 -1.62 -4.99
CA ARG A 73 -11.25 -0.67 -4.84
C ARG A 73 -10.44 -0.69 -6.11
N ARG A 74 -10.99 -0.12 -7.19
CA ARG A 74 -10.17 0.62 -8.17
C ARG A 74 -9.15 1.36 -7.31
N SER A 75 -7.86 1.13 -7.54
CA SER A 75 -6.84 1.89 -6.85
C SER A 75 -7.12 3.36 -7.13
N VAL A 76 -7.80 4.03 -6.21
CA VAL A 76 -8.17 5.43 -6.37
C VAL A 76 -6.84 6.15 -6.54
N GLU A 77 -6.60 6.69 -7.73
CA GLU A 77 -5.32 7.36 -8.01
C GLU A 77 -5.35 8.78 -7.45
N SER A 78 -6.54 9.39 -7.41
CA SER A 78 -6.79 10.69 -6.82
C SER A 78 -8.24 10.88 -6.34
N TYR A 79 -8.43 11.84 -5.44
CA TYR A 79 -9.76 12.32 -5.00
C TYR A 79 -9.97 13.75 -5.46
N LYS A 80 -11.15 14.08 -5.98
CA LYS A 80 -11.49 15.43 -6.46
C LYS A 80 -12.60 16.05 -5.63
N PHE A 81 -12.41 17.29 -5.20
CA PHE A 81 -13.39 18.03 -4.40
C PHE A 81 -13.21 19.54 -4.55
N ASN A 82 -14.28 20.28 -4.82
CA ASN A 82 -14.26 21.76 -4.90
C ASN A 82 -13.13 22.34 -5.78
N GLY A 83 -12.86 21.71 -6.94
CA GLY A 83 -11.77 22.11 -7.83
C GLY A 83 -10.37 21.66 -7.41
N TRP A 84 -10.23 21.04 -6.23
CA TRP A 84 -8.99 20.45 -5.75
C TRP A 84 -8.86 18.98 -6.16
N GLU A 85 -7.63 18.51 -6.30
CA GLU A 85 -7.29 17.12 -6.52
C GLU A 85 -6.22 16.64 -5.52
N LEU A 86 -6.56 15.65 -4.70
CA LEU A 86 -5.60 14.94 -3.83
C LEU A 86 -5.04 13.74 -4.60
N ASP A 87 -3.81 13.85 -5.10
CA ASP A 87 -3.11 12.76 -5.79
C ASP A 87 -2.42 11.84 -4.76
N ILE A 88 -2.79 10.56 -4.77
CA ILE A 88 -2.35 9.57 -3.78
C ILE A 88 -0.89 9.17 -4.00
N ASN A 89 -0.45 9.12 -5.26
CA ASN A 89 0.87 8.63 -5.64
C ASN A 89 1.97 9.62 -5.23
N SER A 90 1.76 10.89 -5.57
CA SER A 90 2.67 12.00 -5.27
C SER A 90 2.51 12.51 -3.83
N ARG A 91 1.38 12.21 -3.17
CA ARG A 91 0.98 12.76 -1.88
C ARG A 91 0.93 14.28 -1.90
N SER A 92 0.31 14.79 -2.96
CA SER A 92 0.20 16.22 -3.20
C SER A 92 -1.26 16.61 -3.38
N LEU A 93 -1.55 17.84 -3.01
CA LEU A 93 -2.81 18.50 -3.26
C LEU A 93 -2.61 19.46 -4.44
N ILE A 94 -3.47 19.37 -5.44
CA ILE A 94 -3.43 20.21 -6.64
C ILE A 94 -4.59 21.20 -6.56
N GLY A 95 -4.29 22.48 -6.68
CA GLY A 95 -5.24 23.59 -6.62
C GLY A 95 -6.09 23.73 -7.87
N PRO A 96 -7.20 24.51 -7.80
CA PRO A 96 -8.03 24.84 -8.96
C PRO A 96 -7.29 25.59 -10.08
N ASP A 97 -6.19 26.26 -9.74
CA ASP A 97 -5.24 26.93 -10.63
C ASP A 97 -4.19 25.98 -11.24
N GLY A 98 -4.18 24.71 -10.81
CA GLY A 98 -3.22 23.70 -11.22
C GLY A 98 -1.92 23.68 -10.42
N GLU A 99 -1.76 24.54 -9.39
CA GLU A 99 -0.57 24.52 -8.55
C GLU A 99 -0.51 23.28 -7.67
N GLN A 100 0.67 22.68 -7.53
CA GLN A 100 0.87 21.46 -6.76
C GLN A 100 1.55 21.74 -5.41
N TYR A 101 0.89 21.32 -4.34
CA TYR A 101 1.35 21.44 -2.96
C TYR A 101 1.68 20.06 -2.40
N LYS A 102 2.95 19.80 -2.11
CA LYS A 102 3.37 18.53 -1.50
C LYS A 102 2.99 18.52 -0.02
N LEU A 103 2.24 17.51 0.41
CA LEU A 103 1.76 17.43 1.77
C LEU A 103 2.74 16.68 2.69
N PRO A 104 3.02 17.20 3.90
CA PRO A 104 3.56 16.41 5.00
C PRO A 104 2.75 15.15 5.26
N ARG A 105 3.42 14.11 5.79
CA ARG A 105 2.81 12.78 5.96
C ARG A 105 1.52 12.79 6.79
N SER A 106 1.47 13.57 7.87
CA SER A 106 0.30 13.68 8.74
C SER A 106 -0.86 14.38 8.04
N GLU A 107 -0.59 15.48 7.34
CA GLU A 107 -1.60 16.24 6.58
C GLU A 107 -2.18 15.42 5.44
N PHE A 108 -1.32 14.74 4.67
CA PHE A 108 -1.77 13.81 3.63
C PHE A 108 -2.70 12.73 4.18
N ARG A 109 -2.36 12.16 5.33
CA ARG A 109 -3.18 11.13 5.98
C ARG A 109 -4.51 11.68 6.50
N ALA A 110 -4.53 12.91 7.02
CA ALA A 110 -5.77 13.57 7.40
C ALA A 110 -6.67 13.78 6.17
N MET A 111 -6.13 14.36 5.10
CA MET A 111 -6.86 14.63 3.86
C MET A 111 -7.40 13.36 3.21
N LEU A 112 -6.57 12.32 3.12
CA LEU A 112 -6.98 11.01 2.60
C LEU A 112 -8.14 10.44 3.44
N HIS A 113 -8.03 10.49 4.77
CA HIS A 113 -9.05 9.98 5.67
C HIS A 113 -10.39 10.71 5.50
N PHE A 114 -10.37 12.03 5.31
CA PHE A 114 -11.59 12.80 5.00
C PHE A 114 -12.18 12.42 3.63
N CYS A 115 -11.33 12.26 2.60
CA CYS A 115 -11.78 11.85 1.27
C CYS A 115 -12.38 10.43 1.24
N GLU A 116 -11.88 9.53 2.07
CA GLU A 116 -12.41 8.17 2.23
C GLU A 116 -13.70 8.12 3.07
N ASN A 117 -14.00 9.17 3.83
CA ASN A 117 -15.15 9.24 4.76
C ASN A 117 -15.98 10.52 4.59
N PRO A 118 -16.47 10.83 3.37
CA PRO A 118 -17.20 12.06 3.10
C PRO A 118 -18.49 12.13 3.93
N GLY A 119 -18.76 13.31 4.51
CA GLY A 119 -19.97 13.58 5.28
C GLY A 119 -20.04 12.92 6.66
N LYS A 120 -19.01 12.17 7.08
CA LYS A 120 -18.97 11.52 8.40
C LYS A 120 -18.23 12.39 9.41
N ILE A 121 -18.84 12.59 10.58
CA ILE A 121 -18.19 13.23 11.72
C ILE A 121 -16.98 12.38 12.14
N GLN A 122 -15.83 13.01 12.27
CA GLN A 122 -14.58 12.37 12.73
C GLN A 122 -14.25 12.88 14.12
N SER A 123 -14.02 11.97 15.07
CA SER A 123 -13.55 12.38 16.38
C SER A 123 -12.07 12.77 16.32
N ARG A 124 -11.67 13.67 17.22
CA ARG A 124 -10.28 14.13 17.34
C ARG A 124 -9.30 12.97 17.60
N ALA A 125 -9.71 12.01 18.41
CA ALA A 125 -8.89 10.84 18.74
C ALA A 125 -8.68 9.94 17.51
N GLU A 126 -9.73 9.68 16.74
CA GLU A 126 -9.64 8.89 15.50
C GLU A 126 -8.76 9.57 14.47
N LEU A 127 -8.96 10.87 14.26
CA LEU A 127 -8.19 11.63 13.28
C LEU A 127 -6.71 11.66 13.64
N LEU A 128 -6.36 11.91 14.91
CA LEU A 128 -4.98 11.86 15.37
C LEU A 128 -4.36 10.48 15.14
N LYS A 129 -5.09 9.40 15.49
CA LYS A 129 -4.64 8.02 15.30
C LYS A 129 -4.39 7.71 13.84
N LYS A 130 -5.23 8.22 12.92
CA LYS A 130 -5.03 8.05 11.46
C LYS A 130 -3.85 8.86 10.93
N MET A 131 -3.68 10.10 11.38
CA MET A 131 -2.58 10.97 10.98
C MET A 131 -1.22 10.41 11.43
N THR A 132 -1.12 10.01 12.70
CA THR A 132 0.16 9.80 13.38
C THR A 132 0.39 8.36 13.84
N GLY A 133 -0.66 7.56 14.02
CA GLY A 133 -0.59 6.19 14.55
C GLY A 133 -0.58 6.09 16.08
N ARG A 134 -0.67 7.22 16.80
CA ARG A 134 -0.66 7.26 18.26
C ARG A 134 -2.01 7.70 18.83
N GLU A 135 -2.24 7.34 20.08
CA GLU A 135 -3.42 7.76 20.85
C GLU A 135 -3.36 9.23 21.26
N LEU A 136 -4.54 9.82 21.48
CA LEU A 136 -4.73 11.20 21.92
C LEU A 136 -4.30 11.38 23.37
N LYS A 137 -3.53 12.44 23.64
CA LYS A 137 -3.14 12.85 25.00
C LYS A 137 -3.91 14.10 25.44
N PRO A 138 -4.09 14.35 26.75
CA PRO A 138 -4.91 15.46 27.26
C PRO A 138 -4.54 16.86 26.73
N HIS A 139 -3.25 17.10 26.47
CA HIS A 139 -2.74 18.39 25.98
C HIS A 139 -2.29 18.37 24.53
N ASP A 140 -2.65 17.32 23.79
CA ASP A 140 -2.37 17.26 22.37
C ASP A 140 -3.11 18.38 21.64
N ARG A 141 -2.50 18.97 20.61
CA ARG A 141 -3.10 19.95 19.70
C ARG A 141 -2.76 19.70 18.23
N THR A 142 -2.15 18.55 17.90
CA THR A 142 -1.72 18.21 16.53
C THR A 142 -2.84 18.21 15.50
N VAL A 143 -4.10 18.07 15.91
CA VAL A 143 -5.25 18.11 14.98
C VAL A 143 -5.69 19.55 14.69
N ASP A 144 -5.45 20.48 15.60
CA ASP A 144 -6.00 21.85 15.52
C ASP A 144 -4.99 22.89 15.01
N VAL A 145 -3.75 22.47 14.77
CA VAL A 145 -2.61 23.30 14.33
C VAL A 145 -2.13 22.75 13.00
#